data_AF-A0A835Q7C0-F1
#
_entry.id   AF-A0A835Q7C0-F1
#
_cell.length_a   1.000
_cell.length_b   1.000
_cell.length_c   1.000
_cell.angle_alpha   90.00
_cell.angle_beta   90.00
_cell.angle_gamma   90.00
#
_symmetry.space_group_name_H-M   'P 1'
#
loop_
_entity.id
_entity.type
_entity.pdbx_description
1 polymer ?
#
loop_
_entity_poly.entity_id
_entity_poly.type
_entity_poly.pdbx_seq_one_letter_code
_entity_poly.pdbx_strand_id
1 'polypeptide(L)'
;MELFLLFQDFIWVKKEGVTDGKFGRGDLSVRTRRQSKKLRRRGGLKLTHAFSFPNPRLEKAYIALQAWKHAITDDPKNLTGDWCGPAVCNYTGVYCAPAPDDNRITTVAGVDLNHGEIAGAIPEDIGLLSDLSLLHLNSNRFAPTLPDSLSGLRRLFELDVSNNRFSGPFPGVVLRLPSLRFLDLRFNAFAGEVPAAVFNANLDALFINNNQFQFTFPANFGNSTASVIVLANNNIGGCLPASIGGLAKTLEQLVALNAGLKGCLPPEIGQLKKLTVFDVSFNDLVGPLPESMEEMKSLEQLDVAHNNLSGEIPAGICELPRLKNFTFSYNYFCGEPKICSAIRRRDDRRNCIPWRPEQRPAEECEAFLLRPKISCSDTGCSGSPPPPPPPPPPPAVYHK
;
A
#
# COMPACT_ATOMS: atom_id res chain seq x y z
N MET A 1 3.46 4.31 19.79
CA MET A 1 2.92 3.50 18.68
C MET A 1 2.61 4.33 17.42
N GLU A 2 2.53 5.67 17.47
CA GLU A 2 2.43 6.52 16.25
C GLU A 2 3.72 6.62 15.42
N LEU A 3 4.88 6.28 16.00
CA LEU A 3 6.17 6.34 15.31
C LEU A 3 6.33 5.27 14.21
N PHE A 4 5.55 4.18 14.20
CA PHE A 4 5.81 3.06 13.27
C PHE A 4 5.24 3.29 11.87
N LEU A 5 4.08 3.95 11.77
CA LEU A 5 3.50 4.37 10.49
C LEU A 5 4.28 5.54 9.86
N LEU A 6 4.89 6.40 10.70
CA LEU A 6 5.78 7.49 10.24
C LEU A 6 7.15 6.98 9.74
N PHE A 7 7.58 5.77 10.13
CA PHE A 7 8.88 5.24 9.72
C PHE A 7 8.90 4.67 8.29
N GLN A 8 7.73 4.46 7.66
CA GLN A 8 7.67 3.99 6.27
C GLN A 8 7.93 5.10 5.24
N ASP A 9 7.82 6.37 5.63
CA ASP A 9 8.18 7.50 4.76
C ASP A 9 9.72 7.69 4.69
N PHE A 10 10.47 7.09 5.63
CA PHE A 10 11.93 7.29 5.76
C PHE A 10 12.81 6.33 4.96
N ILE A 11 12.26 5.25 4.37
CA ILE A 11 13.09 4.29 3.60
C ILE A 11 13.32 4.72 2.15
N TRP A 12 12.56 5.69 1.63
CA TRP A 12 12.76 6.20 0.26
C TRP A 12 13.10 7.70 0.14
N VAL A 13 12.88 8.50 1.19
CA VAL A 13 13.25 9.92 1.19
C VAL A 13 14.52 10.14 2.01
N LYS A 14 15.68 10.11 1.33
CA LYS A 14 16.92 10.66 1.91
C LYS A 14 17.70 11.50 0.90
N LYS A 15 17.36 12.79 0.82
CA LYS A 15 18.31 13.89 0.58
C LYS A 15 17.66 15.26 0.83
N GLU A 16 18.20 15.95 1.85
CA GLU A 16 18.24 17.42 2.08
C GLU A 16 16.88 18.15 2.18
N GLY A 17 16.46 18.82 3.27
CA GLY A 17 17.17 19.59 4.28
C GLY A 17 17.13 21.08 3.93
N VAL A 18 16.27 21.88 4.59
CA VAL A 18 16.48 23.29 5.07
C VAL A 18 15.18 24.11 5.23
N THR A 19 14.90 24.41 6.51
CA THR A 19 14.32 25.60 7.21
C THR A 19 13.06 26.36 6.75
N ASP A 20 12.10 26.41 7.69
CA ASP A 20 10.92 27.27 7.80
C ASP A 20 11.20 28.77 7.99
N GLY A 21 10.37 29.61 7.37
CA GLY A 21 10.16 31.03 7.66
C GLY A 21 8.67 31.34 7.89
N LYS A 22 8.35 32.10 8.95
CA LYS A 22 7.01 32.39 9.49
C LYS A 22 6.35 33.68 8.93
N PHE A 23 5.04 33.79 9.17
CA PHE A 23 4.12 34.96 9.15
C PHE A 23 3.60 35.41 7.76
N GLY A 24 2.32 35.76 7.55
CA GLY A 24 1.20 36.04 8.45
C GLY A 24 -0.16 36.12 7.71
N ARG A 25 -1.25 36.21 8.48
CA ARG A 25 -2.66 36.08 8.09
C ARG A 25 -3.21 37.30 7.33
N GLY A 26 -4.09 37.05 6.36
CA GLY A 26 -5.00 38.04 5.78
C GLY A 26 -6.30 37.37 5.36
N ASP A 27 -7.35 37.66 6.10
CA ASP A 27 -8.74 37.24 5.92
C ASP A 27 -9.44 38.19 4.92
N LEU A 28 -10.33 37.67 4.05
CA LEU A 28 -11.62 38.31 3.68
C LEU A 28 -12.36 37.59 2.53
N SER A 29 -13.47 36.97 2.93
CA SER A 29 -14.81 37.12 2.34
C SER A 29 -15.09 36.66 0.89
N VAL A 30 -15.56 35.41 0.84
CA VAL A 30 -16.75 34.89 0.12
C VAL A 30 -17.64 35.96 -0.55
N ARG A 31 -17.86 35.82 -1.87
CA ARG A 31 -19.15 36.12 -2.51
C ARG A 31 -19.44 35.13 -3.64
N THR A 32 -20.61 34.49 -3.50
CA THR A 32 -21.22 33.52 -4.39
C THR A 32 -21.74 34.15 -5.68
N ARG A 33 -21.66 33.41 -6.80
CA ARG A 33 -22.79 33.30 -7.73
C ARG A 33 -22.67 32.11 -8.69
N ARG A 34 -23.67 31.24 -8.58
CA ARG A 34 -24.07 30.21 -9.56
C ARG A 34 -24.30 30.85 -10.93
N GLN A 35 -23.84 30.18 -11.98
CA GLN A 35 -24.67 29.90 -13.16
C GLN A 35 -24.08 28.76 -13.98
N SER A 36 -24.73 27.61 -13.88
CA SER A 36 -24.57 26.45 -14.75
C SER A 36 -25.34 26.70 -16.05
N LYS A 37 -24.67 26.61 -17.20
CA LYS A 37 -25.29 26.32 -18.50
C LYS A 37 -24.35 25.52 -19.40
N LYS A 38 -24.76 24.28 -19.64
CA LYS A 38 -24.45 23.38 -20.77
C LYS A 38 -23.73 24.04 -21.96
N LEU A 39 -22.56 23.49 -22.32
CA LEU A 39 -22.13 23.42 -23.71
C LEU A 39 -21.34 22.11 -23.96
N ARG A 40 -22.06 21.06 -24.39
CA ARG A 40 -21.43 19.97 -25.17
C ARG A 40 -21.27 20.51 -26.58
N ARG A 41 -20.03 20.67 -27.06
CA ARG A 41 -19.71 20.57 -28.49
C ARG A 41 -18.25 20.18 -28.68
N ARG A 42 -18.07 19.09 -29.41
CA ARG A 42 -16.81 18.59 -29.98
C ARG A 42 -16.10 19.72 -30.74
N GLY A 43 -14.85 19.96 -30.40
CA GLY A 43 -13.95 20.84 -31.13
C GLY A 43 -12.59 20.78 -30.45
N GLY A 44 -11.61 20.13 -31.09
CA GLY A 44 -10.24 20.16 -30.59
C GLY A 44 -9.78 21.61 -30.47
N LEU A 45 -9.23 21.95 -29.31
CA LEU A 45 -8.52 23.21 -29.09
C LEU A 45 -7.35 23.27 -30.07
N LYS A 46 -7.56 23.90 -31.24
CA LYS A 46 -6.45 24.40 -32.04
C LYS A 46 -5.86 25.58 -31.26
N LEU A 47 -4.72 25.36 -30.61
CA LEU A 47 -3.88 26.44 -30.11
C LEU A 47 -3.45 27.31 -31.32
N THR A 48 -4.20 28.36 -31.60
CA THR A 48 -3.83 29.37 -32.58
C THR A 48 -2.82 30.31 -31.93
N HIS A 49 -1.53 30.16 -32.28
CA HIS A 49 -0.41 31.07 -32.04
C HIS A 49 -0.21 31.66 -30.63
N ALA A 50 0.79 31.17 -29.88
CA ALA A 50 1.46 31.99 -28.85
C ALA A 50 2.89 31.54 -28.51
N PHE A 51 3.20 30.24 -28.57
CA PHE A 51 4.50 29.76 -28.12
C PHE A 51 5.11 28.72 -29.06
N SER A 52 6.44 28.75 -29.17
CA SER A 52 7.24 27.70 -29.80
C SER A 52 7.79 26.78 -28.71
N PHE A 53 7.58 25.47 -28.87
CA PHE A 53 8.09 24.45 -27.95
C PHE A 53 9.31 23.77 -28.55
N PRO A 54 10.31 23.36 -27.72
CA PRO A 54 11.49 22.66 -28.22
C PRO A 54 11.18 21.34 -28.92
N ASN A 55 10.11 20.66 -28.53
CA ASN A 55 9.64 19.43 -29.14
C ASN A 55 8.14 19.18 -28.81
N PRO A 56 7.46 18.27 -29.55
CA PRO A 56 6.05 17.98 -29.33
C PRO A 56 5.70 17.36 -27.97
N ARG A 57 6.67 16.79 -27.23
CA ARG A 57 6.43 16.21 -25.89
C ARG A 57 6.22 17.32 -24.86
N LEU A 58 7.03 18.38 -24.92
CA LEU A 58 6.88 19.55 -24.06
C LEU A 58 5.61 20.35 -24.41
N GLU A 59 5.20 20.37 -25.68
CA GLU A 59 3.90 20.95 -26.07
C GLU A 59 2.73 20.18 -25.44
N LYS A 60 2.73 18.85 -25.53
CA LYS A 60 1.73 18.00 -24.86
C LYS A 60 1.75 18.16 -23.35
N ALA A 61 2.94 18.26 -22.76
CA ALA A 61 3.09 18.47 -21.33
C ALA A 61 2.54 19.82 -20.89
N TYR A 62 2.78 20.88 -21.67
CA TYR A 62 2.18 22.18 -21.42
C TYR A 62 0.65 22.09 -21.42
N ILE A 63 0.04 21.44 -22.42
CA ILE A 63 -1.41 21.26 -22.49
C ILE A 63 -1.94 20.55 -21.24
N ALA A 64 -1.30 19.43 -20.84
CA ALA A 64 -1.68 18.67 -19.66
C ALA A 64 -1.56 19.48 -18.36
N LEU A 65 -0.43 20.16 -18.16
CA LEU A 65 -0.14 20.93 -16.95
C LEU A 65 -1.02 22.18 -16.84
N GLN A 66 -1.35 22.84 -17.96
CA GLN A 66 -2.30 23.95 -17.95
C GLN A 66 -3.73 23.49 -17.67
N ALA A 67 -4.15 22.36 -18.24
CA ALA A 67 -5.43 21.74 -17.91
C ALA A 67 -5.50 21.38 -16.42
N TRP A 68 -4.40 20.87 -15.86
CA TRP A 68 -4.34 20.51 -14.44
C TRP A 68 -4.34 21.74 -13.54
N LYS A 69 -3.56 22.78 -13.86
CA LYS A 69 -3.64 24.08 -13.19
C LYS A 69 -5.07 24.63 -13.16
N HIS A 70 -5.82 24.47 -14.26
CA HIS A 70 -7.21 24.90 -14.31
C HIS A 70 -8.16 24.02 -13.46
N ALA A 71 -7.82 22.75 -13.26
CA ALA A 71 -8.57 21.83 -12.40
C ALA A 71 -8.24 21.98 -10.90
N ILE A 72 -7.16 22.70 -10.57
CA ILE A 72 -6.81 23.08 -9.19
C ILE A 72 -7.77 24.19 -8.73
N THR A 73 -8.41 23.96 -7.59
CA THR A 73 -9.39 24.88 -6.99
C THR A 73 -8.81 25.66 -5.81
N ASP A 74 -7.74 25.16 -5.20
CA ASP A 74 -7.04 25.80 -4.07
C ASP A 74 -5.56 25.39 -4.06
N ASP A 75 -4.67 26.36 -3.93
CA ASP A 75 -3.21 26.18 -3.92
C ASP A 75 -2.60 27.10 -2.85
N PRO A 76 -2.70 26.73 -1.57
CA PRO A 76 -2.37 27.63 -0.45
C PRO A 76 -0.87 27.99 -0.39
N LYS A 77 -0.01 27.17 -0.99
CA LYS A 77 1.44 27.38 -1.05
C LYS A 77 1.88 28.03 -2.37
N ASN A 78 0.93 28.30 -3.27
CA ASN A 78 1.16 28.87 -4.59
C ASN A 78 2.22 28.07 -5.39
N LEU A 79 2.23 26.73 -5.25
CA LEU A 79 3.20 25.86 -5.92
C LEU A 79 3.03 25.87 -7.44
N THR A 80 1.81 26.04 -7.92
CA THR A 80 1.52 26.08 -9.36
C THR A 80 1.50 27.50 -9.92
N GLY A 81 1.89 28.51 -9.11
CA GLY A 81 1.89 29.91 -9.50
C GLY A 81 2.72 30.18 -10.75
N ASP A 82 3.90 29.56 -10.83
CA ASP A 82 4.87 29.68 -11.92
C ASP A 82 4.58 28.80 -13.15
N TRP A 83 3.51 27.99 -13.12
CA TRP A 83 3.06 27.19 -14.27
C TRP A 83 2.45 28.10 -15.35
N CYS A 84 3.29 28.91 -16.01
CA CYS A 84 2.93 29.82 -17.08
C CYS A 84 4.06 29.93 -18.13
N GLY A 85 3.68 30.05 -19.40
CA GLY A 85 4.62 30.14 -20.53
C GLY A 85 5.15 28.77 -21.01
N PRO A 86 6.01 28.74 -22.04
CA PRO A 86 6.37 27.47 -22.69
C PRO A 86 7.48 26.68 -22.00
N ALA A 87 8.16 27.27 -21.02
CA ALA A 87 9.28 26.66 -20.32
C ALA A 87 8.79 25.68 -19.22
N VAL A 88 8.10 24.62 -19.63
CA VAL A 88 7.47 23.64 -18.70
C VAL A 88 8.46 23.00 -17.72
N CYS A 89 9.73 22.86 -18.09
CA CYS A 89 10.76 22.30 -17.21
C CYS A 89 11.19 23.24 -16.08
N ASN A 90 10.76 24.51 -16.13
CA ASN A 90 10.99 25.48 -15.06
C ASN A 90 9.83 25.55 -14.07
N TYR A 91 8.75 24.80 -14.29
CA TYR A 91 7.60 24.80 -13.42
C TYR A 91 7.94 24.12 -12.10
N THR A 92 7.53 24.73 -10.99
CA THR A 92 7.71 24.15 -9.66
C THR A 92 7.04 22.78 -9.58
N GLY A 93 7.78 21.79 -9.08
CA GLY A 93 7.32 20.40 -8.99
C GLY A 93 7.35 19.60 -10.29
N VAL A 94 7.78 20.18 -11.43
CA VAL A 94 7.90 19.47 -12.71
C VAL A 94 9.37 19.19 -13.01
N TYR A 95 9.70 17.93 -13.24
CA TYR A 95 11.07 17.48 -13.48
C TYR A 95 11.21 16.92 -14.89
N CYS A 96 12.13 17.51 -15.66
CA CYS A 96 12.45 17.06 -17.01
C CYS A 96 13.71 16.21 -17.05
N ALA A 97 13.77 15.27 -17.99
CA ALA A 97 14.95 14.45 -18.25
C ALA A 97 15.08 14.13 -19.75
N PRO A 98 16.24 13.62 -20.21
CA PRO A 98 16.36 13.04 -21.54
C PRO A 98 15.33 11.93 -21.76
N ALA A 99 14.71 11.93 -22.93
CA ALA A 99 13.70 10.96 -23.29
C ALA A 99 14.29 9.54 -23.37
N PRO A 100 13.56 8.50 -22.93
CA PRO A 100 14.09 7.14 -22.91
C PRO A 100 14.48 6.56 -24.28
N ASP A 101 13.85 7.06 -25.34
CA ASP A 101 14.06 6.63 -26.73
C ASP A 101 15.01 7.53 -27.53
N ASP A 102 15.28 8.75 -27.06
CA ASP A 102 16.28 9.67 -27.65
C ASP A 102 16.82 10.64 -26.59
N ASN A 103 18.10 10.47 -26.23
CA ASN A 103 18.74 11.29 -25.19
C ASN A 103 18.95 12.76 -25.59
N ARG A 104 18.70 13.14 -26.84
CA ARG A 104 18.76 14.53 -27.33
C ARG A 104 17.45 15.27 -27.10
N ILE A 105 16.35 14.56 -26.88
CA ILE A 105 15.03 15.13 -26.65
C ILE A 105 14.79 15.21 -25.15
N THR A 106 14.40 16.38 -24.65
CA THR A 106 13.96 16.55 -23.26
C THR A 106 12.45 16.34 -23.16
N THR A 107 12.00 15.63 -22.13
CA THR A 107 10.58 15.37 -21.82
C THR A 107 10.32 15.54 -20.33
N VAL A 108 9.05 15.64 -19.93
CA VAL A 108 8.66 15.62 -18.52
C VAL A 108 8.73 14.19 -18.01
N ALA A 109 9.66 13.94 -17.08
CA ALA A 109 9.92 12.62 -16.51
C ALA A 109 9.29 12.47 -15.13
N GLY A 110 9.00 13.58 -14.43
CA GLY A 110 8.39 13.52 -13.11
C GLY A 110 7.55 14.73 -12.75
N VAL A 111 6.55 14.48 -11.90
CA VAL A 111 5.83 15.53 -11.19
C VAL A 111 5.79 15.17 -9.71
N ASP A 112 6.31 16.04 -8.86
CA ASP A 112 6.28 15.93 -7.41
C ASP A 112 5.67 17.22 -6.83
N LEU A 113 4.49 17.07 -6.23
CA LEU A 113 3.76 18.11 -5.51
C LEU A 113 3.48 17.70 -4.06
N ASN A 114 4.34 16.85 -3.49
CA ASN A 114 4.21 16.39 -2.11
C ASN A 114 4.07 17.56 -1.13
N HIS A 115 3.19 17.40 -0.14
CA HIS A 115 2.89 18.40 0.89
C HIS A 115 2.42 19.74 0.32
N GLY A 116 1.87 19.77 -0.89
CA GLY A 116 1.38 20.99 -1.52
C GLY A 116 0.09 21.52 -0.91
N GLU A 117 -0.67 20.67 -0.20
CA GLU A 117 -2.00 21.01 0.31
C GLU A 117 -2.95 21.48 -0.82
N ILE A 118 -2.71 21.09 -2.07
CA ILE A 118 -3.44 21.52 -3.25
C ILE A 118 -4.79 20.81 -3.29
N ALA A 119 -5.89 21.54 -3.49
CA ALA A 119 -7.21 20.97 -3.76
C ALA A 119 -7.57 21.08 -5.24
N GLY A 120 -8.29 20.10 -5.76
CA GLY A 120 -8.71 20.06 -7.15
C GLY A 120 -8.92 18.65 -7.65
N ALA A 121 -8.95 18.50 -8.97
CA ALA A 121 -9.00 17.20 -9.63
C ALA A 121 -7.77 16.97 -10.51
N ILE A 122 -7.43 15.70 -10.74
CA ILE A 122 -6.49 15.31 -11.80
C ILE A 122 -7.30 15.24 -13.10
N PRO A 123 -7.03 16.07 -14.12
CA PRO A 123 -7.80 16.10 -15.37
C PRO A 123 -7.45 14.92 -16.27
N GLU A 124 -8.32 14.63 -17.25
CA GLU A 124 -8.06 13.59 -18.26
C GLU A 124 -6.85 13.88 -19.16
N ASP A 125 -6.45 15.15 -19.28
CA ASP A 125 -5.29 15.55 -20.07
C ASP A 125 -3.97 15.05 -19.46
N ILE A 126 -3.96 14.56 -18.21
CA ILE A 126 -2.76 13.97 -17.59
C ILE A 126 -2.20 12.83 -18.45
N GLY A 127 -3.06 12.08 -19.14
CA GLY A 127 -2.65 10.98 -20.03
C GLY A 127 -1.78 11.40 -21.22
N LEU A 128 -1.62 12.71 -21.49
CA LEU A 128 -0.69 13.23 -22.50
C LEU A 128 0.78 13.14 -22.05
N LEU A 129 1.06 13.00 -20.76
CA LEU A 129 2.42 12.90 -20.19
C LEU A 129 3.00 11.48 -20.34
N SER A 130 3.03 10.93 -21.57
CA SER A 130 3.34 9.51 -21.82
C SER A 130 4.72 9.04 -21.34
N ASP A 131 5.66 9.96 -21.12
CA ASP A 131 7.02 9.67 -20.64
C ASP A 131 7.19 9.85 -19.13
N LEU A 132 6.12 10.23 -18.42
CA LEU A 132 6.15 10.41 -16.97
C LEU A 132 6.52 9.09 -16.29
N SER A 133 7.55 9.14 -15.45
CA SER A 133 8.08 8.00 -14.69
C SER A 133 7.66 8.06 -13.23
N LEU A 134 7.51 9.25 -12.66
CA LEU A 134 7.10 9.45 -11.26
C LEU A 134 5.98 10.49 -11.16
N LEU A 135 4.95 10.16 -10.39
CA LEU A 135 3.88 11.07 -10.00
C LEU A 135 3.69 10.98 -8.50
N HIS A 136 4.16 11.99 -7.77
CA HIS A 136 4.09 12.07 -6.31
C HIS A 136 3.20 13.22 -5.88
N LEU A 137 2.12 12.89 -5.17
CA LEU A 137 1.05 13.81 -4.76
C LEU A 137 0.70 13.66 -3.28
N ASN A 138 1.59 13.09 -2.46
CA ASN A 138 1.39 12.91 -1.03
C ASN A 138 0.92 14.21 -0.35
N SER A 139 0.01 14.11 0.61
CA SER A 139 -0.42 15.25 1.46
C SER A 139 -0.99 16.42 0.65
N ASN A 140 -1.97 16.12 -0.20
CA ASN A 140 -2.78 17.08 -0.94
C ASN A 140 -4.28 16.86 -0.66
N ARG A 141 -5.15 17.53 -1.41
CA ARG A 141 -6.61 17.45 -1.30
C ARG A 141 -7.26 17.11 -2.64
N PHE A 142 -6.59 16.32 -3.49
CA PHE A 142 -7.12 15.91 -4.78
C PHE A 142 -8.31 14.95 -4.63
N ALA A 143 -9.31 15.14 -5.49
CA ALA A 143 -10.59 14.41 -5.52
C ALA A 143 -11.22 14.50 -6.94
N PRO A 144 -12.23 13.70 -7.29
CA PRO A 144 -12.81 12.60 -6.52
C PRO A 144 -12.12 11.24 -6.75
N THR A 145 -11.52 10.99 -7.92
CA THR A 145 -10.89 9.71 -8.28
C THR A 145 -9.73 9.94 -9.27
N LEU A 146 -8.98 8.89 -9.60
CA LEU A 146 -7.97 8.91 -10.65
C LEU A 146 -8.64 8.79 -12.04
N PRO A 147 -8.25 9.62 -13.03
CA PRO A 147 -8.85 9.60 -14.36
C PRO A 147 -8.45 8.36 -15.18
N ASP A 148 -9.31 7.94 -16.11
CA ASP A 148 -9.07 6.72 -16.91
C ASP A 148 -7.90 6.87 -17.89
N SER A 149 -7.65 8.11 -18.34
CA SER A 149 -6.49 8.51 -19.15
C SER A 149 -5.14 8.30 -18.47
N LEU A 150 -5.09 8.05 -17.15
CA LEU A 150 -3.84 7.71 -16.45
C LEU A 150 -3.15 6.50 -17.11
N SER A 151 -3.93 5.61 -17.72
CA SER A 151 -3.44 4.49 -18.55
C SER A 151 -2.56 4.90 -19.74
N GLY A 152 -2.58 6.18 -20.14
CA GLY A 152 -1.66 6.77 -21.13
C GLY A 152 -0.22 6.94 -20.63
N LEU A 153 0.00 6.93 -19.31
CA LEU A 153 1.32 7.06 -18.67
C LEU A 153 2.09 5.73 -18.74
N ARG A 154 2.46 5.30 -19.94
CA ARG A 154 3.06 3.97 -20.19
C ARG A 154 4.41 3.75 -19.50
N ARG A 155 5.09 4.82 -19.11
CA ARG A 155 6.38 4.78 -18.41
C ARG A 155 6.27 4.98 -16.91
N LEU A 156 5.05 5.18 -16.37
CA LEU A 156 4.88 5.45 -14.96
C LEU A 156 5.37 4.26 -14.14
N PHE A 157 6.37 4.53 -13.30
CA PHE A 157 7.08 3.60 -12.47
C PHE A 157 6.62 3.73 -11.01
N GLU A 158 6.46 4.98 -10.55
CA GLU A 158 5.98 5.30 -9.20
C GLU A 158 4.73 6.16 -9.26
N LEU A 159 3.70 5.70 -8.56
CA LEU A 159 2.49 6.45 -8.32
C LEU A 159 2.27 6.56 -6.81
N ASP A 160 2.48 7.76 -6.28
CA ASP A 160 2.13 8.10 -4.91
C ASP A 160 1.00 9.13 -4.92
N VAL A 161 -0.18 8.70 -4.49
CA VAL A 161 -1.37 9.55 -4.30
C VAL A 161 -1.86 9.50 -2.87
N SER A 162 -0.97 9.18 -1.95
CA SER A 162 -1.27 9.01 -0.54
C SER A 162 -1.73 10.32 0.13
N ASN A 163 -2.46 10.21 1.23
CA ASN A 163 -2.96 11.35 2.02
C ASN A 163 -3.65 12.41 1.15
N ASN A 164 -4.74 11.99 0.49
CA ASN A 164 -5.56 12.81 -0.39
C ASN A 164 -7.06 12.60 -0.07
N ARG A 165 -7.94 13.12 -0.92
CA ARG A 165 -9.40 12.98 -0.79
C ARG A 165 -9.99 12.09 -1.89
N PHE A 166 -9.21 11.17 -2.43
CA PHE A 166 -9.71 10.21 -3.43
C PHE A 166 -10.71 9.25 -2.78
N SER A 167 -11.73 8.87 -3.53
CA SER A 167 -12.85 8.06 -3.07
C SER A 167 -13.40 7.19 -4.20
N GLY A 168 -14.32 6.29 -3.87
CA GLY A 168 -14.89 5.33 -4.82
C GLY A 168 -14.14 3.99 -4.82
N PRO A 169 -14.31 3.13 -5.82
CA PRO A 169 -13.68 1.81 -5.86
C PRO A 169 -12.17 1.89 -6.02
N PHE A 170 -11.48 0.76 -5.83
CA PHE A 170 -10.06 0.62 -6.20
C PHE A 170 -9.82 1.15 -7.63
N PRO A 171 -8.80 1.99 -7.87
CA PRO A 171 -8.57 2.62 -9.17
C PRO A 171 -8.01 1.61 -10.17
N GLY A 172 -8.88 0.82 -10.81
CA GLY A 172 -8.48 -0.24 -11.76
C GLY A 172 -7.63 0.23 -12.94
N VAL A 173 -7.59 1.53 -13.23
CA VAL A 173 -6.67 2.13 -14.22
C VAL A 173 -5.20 1.83 -13.93
N VAL A 174 -4.80 1.71 -12.65
CA VAL A 174 -3.40 1.46 -12.28
C VAL A 174 -2.93 0.06 -12.73
N LEU A 175 -3.85 -0.88 -12.89
CA LEU A 175 -3.56 -2.23 -13.40
C LEU A 175 -3.25 -2.24 -14.90
N ARG A 176 -3.55 -1.16 -15.62
CA ARG A 176 -3.24 -1.00 -17.05
C ARG A 176 -1.88 -0.32 -17.27
N LEU A 177 -1.15 0.03 -16.21
CA LEU A 177 0.16 0.66 -16.28
C LEU A 177 1.26 -0.40 -16.37
N PRO A 178 1.93 -0.57 -17.53
CA PRO A 178 2.82 -1.70 -17.75
C PRO A 178 4.15 -1.61 -16.99
N SER A 179 4.57 -0.40 -16.63
CA SER A 179 5.86 -0.13 -15.98
C SER A 179 5.76 0.10 -14.48
N LEU A 180 4.54 0.10 -13.92
CA LEU A 180 4.32 0.44 -12.52
C LEU A 180 4.98 -0.58 -11.60
N ARG A 181 5.73 -0.09 -10.61
CA ARG A 181 6.38 -0.89 -9.57
C ARG A 181 6.02 -0.44 -8.16
N PHE A 182 5.84 0.87 -7.96
CA PHE A 182 5.50 1.44 -6.67
C PHE A 182 4.09 2.03 -6.73
N LEU A 183 3.18 1.51 -5.90
CA LEU A 183 1.81 1.99 -5.79
C LEU A 183 1.47 2.35 -4.35
N ASP A 184 1.29 3.63 -4.09
CA ASP A 184 0.87 4.16 -2.79
C ASP A 184 -0.49 4.88 -2.88
N LEU A 185 -1.50 4.26 -2.28
CA LEU A 185 -2.87 4.74 -2.18
C LEU A 185 -3.27 5.08 -0.74
N ARG A 186 -2.31 5.12 0.20
CA ARG A 186 -2.59 5.22 1.65
C ARG A 186 -3.38 6.47 2.01
N PHE A 187 -4.12 6.42 3.12
CA PHE A 187 -4.82 7.60 3.67
C PHE A 187 -5.73 8.29 2.64
N ASN A 188 -6.63 7.51 2.04
CA ASN A 188 -7.68 7.99 1.16
C ASN A 188 -9.03 7.42 1.62
N ALA A 189 -10.08 7.63 0.83
CA ALA A 189 -11.41 7.09 1.06
C ALA A 189 -11.82 6.07 -0.03
N PHE A 190 -10.85 5.33 -0.60
CA PHE A 190 -11.16 4.24 -1.51
C PHE A 190 -11.91 3.13 -0.76
N ALA A 191 -12.90 2.52 -1.41
CA ALA A 191 -13.83 1.58 -0.80
C ALA A 191 -14.11 0.37 -1.70
N GLY A 192 -14.82 -0.62 -1.15
CA GLY A 192 -15.17 -1.84 -1.88
C GLY A 192 -13.98 -2.80 -2.03
N GLU A 193 -14.04 -3.68 -3.02
CA GLU A 193 -13.06 -4.75 -3.15
C GLU A 193 -11.74 -4.28 -3.78
N VAL A 194 -10.64 -4.88 -3.33
CA VAL A 194 -9.34 -4.82 -4.02
C VAL A 194 -9.32 -5.97 -5.03
N PRO A 195 -9.21 -5.69 -6.35
CA PRO A 195 -9.24 -6.73 -7.36
C PRO A 195 -8.08 -7.72 -7.20
N ALA A 196 -8.36 -9.02 -7.35
CA ALA A 196 -7.35 -10.07 -7.32
C ALA A 196 -6.18 -9.83 -8.29
N ALA A 197 -6.44 -9.15 -9.41
CA ALA A 197 -5.44 -8.78 -10.40
C ALA A 197 -4.29 -7.91 -9.84
N VAL A 198 -4.50 -7.18 -8.75
CA VAL A 198 -3.43 -6.42 -8.07
C VAL A 198 -2.29 -7.33 -7.63
N PHE A 199 -2.62 -8.53 -7.15
CA PHE A 199 -1.62 -9.51 -6.69
C PHE A 199 -0.96 -10.28 -7.84
N ASN A 200 -1.39 -10.09 -9.10
CA ASN A 200 -0.66 -10.56 -10.28
C ASN A 200 0.16 -9.43 -10.94
N ALA A 201 -0.02 -8.19 -10.50
CA ALA A 201 0.75 -7.07 -11.01
C ALA A 201 2.19 -7.20 -10.53
N ASN A 202 3.13 -6.85 -11.42
CA ASN A 202 4.56 -6.85 -11.10
C ASN A 202 4.89 -5.59 -10.31
N LEU A 203 4.51 -5.56 -9.03
CA LEU A 203 4.78 -4.47 -8.09
C LEU A 203 5.94 -4.86 -7.18
N ASP A 204 6.74 -3.86 -6.82
CA ASP A 204 7.80 -3.96 -5.81
C ASP A 204 7.27 -3.56 -4.43
N ALA A 205 6.32 -2.62 -4.38
CA ALA A 205 5.67 -2.17 -3.15
C ALA A 205 4.19 -1.81 -3.38
N LEU A 206 3.34 -2.23 -2.44
CA LEU A 206 1.91 -1.97 -2.43
C LEU A 206 1.49 -1.41 -1.07
N PHE A 207 1.03 -0.16 -1.07
CA PHE A 207 0.51 0.49 0.12
C PHE A 207 -0.95 0.90 -0.09
N ILE A 208 -1.86 0.29 0.67
CA ILE A 208 -3.30 0.59 0.61
C ILE A 208 -3.92 0.83 1.99
N ASN A 209 -3.10 0.95 3.03
CA ASN A 209 -3.59 1.16 4.40
C ASN A 209 -4.37 2.45 4.58
N ASN A 210 -5.20 2.49 5.62
CA ASN A 210 -6.02 3.64 5.97
C ASN A 210 -6.94 4.06 4.81
N ASN A 211 -7.72 3.10 4.32
CA ASN A 211 -8.79 3.26 3.36
C ASN A 211 -10.07 2.59 3.91
N GLN A 212 -11.09 2.45 3.08
CA GLN A 212 -12.37 1.80 3.40
C GLN A 212 -12.54 0.50 2.61
N PHE A 213 -11.43 -0.16 2.23
CA PHE A 213 -11.48 -1.39 1.45
C PHE A 213 -12.14 -2.52 2.24
N GLN A 214 -12.93 -3.33 1.53
CA GLN A 214 -13.68 -4.47 2.04
C GLN A 214 -13.51 -5.65 1.09
N PHE A 215 -12.65 -6.61 1.44
CA PHE A 215 -12.37 -7.78 0.59
C PHE A 215 -11.64 -8.86 1.38
N THR A 216 -11.90 -10.13 1.10
CA THR A 216 -11.07 -11.22 1.64
C THR A 216 -9.85 -11.46 0.75
N PHE A 217 -8.77 -11.98 1.33
CA PHE A 217 -7.60 -12.34 0.53
C PHE A 217 -7.95 -13.35 -0.58
N PRO A 218 -7.62 -13.05 -1.84
CA PRO A 218 -7.87 -13.98 -2.93
C PRO A 218 -6.83 -15.10 -2.95
N ALA A 219 -7.17 -16.23 -3.57
CA ALA A 219 -6.28 -17.40 -3.66
C ALA A 219 -4.92 -17.06 -4.30
N ASN A 220 -4.88 -16.07 -5.20
CA ASN A 220 -3.67 -15.62 -5.88
C ASN A 220 -2.84 -14.58 -5.10
N PHE A 221 -3.11 -14.35 -3.81
CA PHE A 221 -2.29 -13.46 -2.98
C PHE A 221 -0.79 -13.82 -3.05
N GLY A 222 -0.50 -15.12 -3.06
CA GLY A 222 0.85 -15.67 -3.23
C GLY A 222 1.56 -15.37 -4.55
N ASN A 223 0.85 -14.87 -5.57
CA ASN A 223 1.45 -14.54 -6.86
C ASN A 223 2.14 -13.18 -6.87
N SER A 224 1.93 -12.35 -5.83
CA SER A 224 2.50 -11.01 -5.81
C SER A 224 4.02 -11.07 -5.77
N THR A 225 4.67 -10.11 -6.42
CA THR A 225 6.13 -9.95 -6.41
C THR A 225 6.59 -8.92 -5.39
N ALA A 226 5.67 -8.29 -4.67
CA ALA A 226 5.97 -7.16 -3.80
C ALA A 226 6.89 -7.59 -2.64
N SER A 227 7.86 -6.72 -2.36
CA SER A 227 8.73 -6.79 -1.19
C SER A 227 8.08 -6.18 0.05
N VAL A 228 7.20 -5.18 -0.15
CA VAL A 228 6.49 -4.49 0.92
C VAL A 228 5.00 -4.47 0.60
N ILE A 229 4.18 -5.00 1.52
CA ILE A 229 2.72 -5.00 1.43
C ILE A 229 2.15 -4.42 2.73
N VAL A 230 1.44 -3.29 2.63
CA VAL A 230 0.84 -2.60 3.78
C VAL A 230 -0.66 -2.44 3.56
N LEU A 231 -1.42 -3.15 4.38
CA LEU A 231 -2.87 -3.35 4.27
C LEU A 231 -3.64 -2.78 5.46
N ALA A 232 -2.90 -2.31 6.47
CA ALA A 232 -3.39 -1.84 7.76
C ALA A 232 -4.64 -0.95 7.70
N ASN A 233 -5.47 -0.98 8.75
CA ASN A 233 -6.62 -0.07 8.89
C ASN A 233 -7.56 -0.11 7.66
N ASN A 234 -8.02 -1.31 7.32
CA ASN A 234 -9.06 -1.60 6.33
C ASN A 234 -10.00 -2.68 6.90
N ASN A 235 -11.03 -3.07 6.18
CA ASN A 235 -11.92 -4.17 6.59
C ASN A 235 -11.78 -5.38 5.66
N ILE A 236 -10.61 -5.99 5.66
CA ILE A 236 -10.29 -7.14 4.79
C ILE A 236 -11.12 -8.35 5.23
N GLY A 237 -11.13 -8.67 6.52
CA GLY A 237 -11.86 -9.85 6.98
C GLY A 237 -11.22 -11.15 6.48
N GLY A 238 -11.95 -12.26 6.60
CA GLY A 238 -11.47 -13.58 6.18
C GLY A 238 -10.18 -13.98 6.89
N CYS A 239 -9.40 -14.86 6.26
CA CYS A 239 -8.14 -15.37 6.82
C CYS A 239 -6.96 -15.04 5.90
N LEU A 240 -5.75 -15.08 6.46
CA LEU A 240 -4.53 -15.14 5.67
C LEU A 240 -4.48 -16.49 4.92
N PRO A 241 -4.37 -16.49 3.58
CA PRO A 241 -4.43 -17.71 2.80
C PRO A 241 -3.09 -18.46 2.84
N ALA A 242 -3.12 -19.78 2.72
CA ALA A 242 -1.92 -20.61 2.59
C ALA A 242 -1.03 -20.21 1.41
N SER A 243 -1.61 -19.58 0.37
CA SER A 243 -0.84 -19.05 -0.76
C SER A 243 0.17 -17.97 -0.37
N ILE A 244 0.11 -17.41 0.85
CA ILE A 244 1.16 -16.53 1.39
C ILE A 244 2.58 -17.13 1.24
N GLY A 245 2.74 -18.46 1.29
CA GLY A 245 4.03 -19.12 1.05
C GLY A 245 4.64 -18.82 -0.33
N GLY A 246 3.82 -18.50 -1.33
CA GLY A 246 4.28 -18.09 -2.67
C GLY A 246 5.15 -16.83 -2.67
N LEU A 247 5.02 -15.99 -1.63
CA LEU A 247 5.77 -14.75 -1.44
C LEU A 247 7.18 -14.96 -0.85
N ALA A 248 7.56 -16.21 -0.56
CA ALA A 248 8.82 -16.56 0.12
C ALA A 248 10.09 -15.95 -0.52
N LYS A 249 10.06 -15.70 -1.84
CA LYS A 249 11.22 -15.18 -2.58
C LYS A 249 11.35 -13.66 -2.53
N THR A 250 10.28 -12.93 -2.23
CA THR A 250 10.22 -11.47 -2.43
C THR A 250 9.87 -10.70 -1.17
N LEU A 251 8.95 -11.18 -0.35
CA LEU A 251 8.35 -10.39 0.71
C LEU A 251 9.30 -10.17 1.89
N GLU A 252 9.50 -8.90 2.22
CA GLU A 252 10.35 -8.41 3.31
C GLU A 252 9.53 -7.75 4.42
N GLN A 253 8.38 -7.15 4.11
CA GLN A 253 7.50 -6.52 5.09
C GLN A 253 6.03 -6.79 4.78
N LEU A 254 5.30 -7.28 5.79
CA LEU A 254 3.85 -7.44 5.74
C LEU A 254 3.23 -6.80 6.98
N VAL A 255 2.42 -5.77 6.76
CA VAL A 255 1.72 -5.03 7.82
C VAL A 255 0.23 -5.04 7.52
N ALA A 256 -0.52 -5.82 8.30
CA ALA A 256 -1.97 -5.97 8.23
C ALA A 256 -2.61 -5.72 9.61
N LEU A 257 -2.11 -4.73 10.33
CA LEU A 257 -2.69 -4.30 11.61
C LEU A 257 -4.13 -3.79 11.42
N ASN A 258 -5.04 -4.14 12.33
CA ASN A 258 -6.42 -3.63 12.30
C ASN A 258 -7.08 -3.80 10.91
N ALA A 259 -7.01 -5.03 10.38
CA ALA A 259 -7.54 -5.39 9.06
C ALA A 259 -8.79 -6.30 9.14
N GLY A 260 -9.24 -6.62 10.36
CA GLY A 260 -10.38 -7.52 10.60
C GLY A 260 -10.07 -8.99 10.33
N LEU A 261 -8.80 -9.39 10.28
CA LEU A 261 -8.40 -10.78 9.98
C LEU A 261 -8.89 -11.75 11.05
N LYS A 262 -9.31 -12.93 10.63
CA LYS A 262 -9.87 -14.00 11.45
C LYS A 262 -9.14 -15.31 11.18
N GLY A 263 -9.50 -16.34 11.95
CA GLY A 263 -8.96 -17.68 11.80
C GLY A 263 -7.52 -17.81 12.29
N CYS A 264 -6.90 -18.94 11.97
CA CYS A 264 -5.52 -19.22 12.37
C CYS A 264 -4.52 -18.64 11.37
N LEU A 265 -3.29 -18.38 11.84
CA LEU A 265 -2.16 -18.12 10.95
C LEU A 265 -1.79 -19.42 10.20
N PRO A 266 -1.64 -19.39 8.86
CA PRO A 266 -1.24 -20.57 8.09
C PRO A 266 0.23 -20.93 8.35
N PRO A 267 0.60 -22.22 8.47
CA PRO A 267 1.98 -22.64 8.69
C PRO A 267 2.91 -22.25 7.54
N GLU A 268 2.39 -22.01 6.33
CA GLU A 268 3.14 -21.55 5.16
C GLU A 268 3.85 -20.20 5.40
N ILE A 269 3.44 -19.41 6.40
CA ILE A 269 4.12 -18.18 6.77
C ILE A 269 5.59 -18.41 7.16
N GLY A 270 5.92 -19.60 7.68
CA GLY A 270 7.30 -20.00 7.98
C GLY A 270 8.22 -20.04 6.76
N GLN A 271 7.65 -20.11 5.55
CA GLN A 271 8.41 -20.08 4.29
C GLN A 271 8.96 -18.69 3.96
N LEU A 272 8.47 -17.62 4.61
CA LEU A 272 8.85 -16.24 4.34
C LEU A 272 10.21 -15.88 4.98
N LYS A 273 11.28 -16.52 4.53
CA LYS A 273 12.61 -16.41 5.13
C LYS A 273 13.27 -15.04 4.97
N LYS A 274 12.77 -14.19 4.05
CA LYS A 274 13.21 -12.80 3.86
C LYS A 274 12.43 -11.80 4.70
N LEU A 275 11.32 -12.20 5.31
CA LEU A 275 10.47 -11.29 6.06
C LEU A 275 11.22 -10.75 7.27
N THR A 276 11.23 -9.43 7.40
CA THR A 276 11.86 -8.67 8.48
C THR A 276 10.84 -8.04 9.41
N VAL A 277 9.67 -7.67 8.88
CA VAL A 277 8.56 -7.09 9.64
C VAL A 277 7.28 -7.89 9.36
N PHE A 278 6.70 -8.44 10.42
CA PHE A 278 5.38 -9.05 10.40
C PHE A 278 4.51 -8.44 11.50
N ASP A 279 3.50 -7.67 11.09
CA ASP A 279 2.55 -7.06 12.01
C ASP A 279 1.12 -7.45 11.58
N VAL A 280 0.48 -8.24 12.43
CA VAL A 280 -0.93 -8.64 12.33
C VAL A 280 -1.68 -8.31 13.62
N SER A 281 -1.21 -7.30 14.33
CA SER A 281 -1.82 -6.85 15.57
C SER A 281 -3.23 -6.27 15.36
N PHE A 282 -4.03 -6.21 16.42
CA PHE A 282 -5.40 -5.67 16.37
C PHE A 282 -6.31 -6.40 15.37
N ASN A 283 -6.28 -7.73 15.37
CA ASN A 283 -7.17 -8.55 14.55
C ASN A 283 -7.96 -9.53 15.44
N ASP A 284 -8.78 -10.36 14.82
CA ASP A 284 -9.58 -11.42 15.47
C ASP A 284 -8.93 -12.80 15.24
N LEU A 285 -7.59 -12.87 15.14
CA LEU A 285 -6.88 -14.13 14.91
C LEU A 285 -7.01 -15.06 16.11
N VAL A 286 -7.10 -16.36 15.84
CA VAL A 286 -7.31 -17.42 16.83
C VAL A 286 -6.29 -18.55 16.69
N GLY A 287 -6.26 -19.46 17.66
CA GLY A 287 -5.36 -20.62 17.62
C GLY A 287 -3.91 -20.28 18.03
N PRO A 288 -2.99 -21.24 17.87
CA PRO A 288 -1.58 -21.05 18.23
C PRO A 288 -0.78 -20.31 17.16
N LEU A 289 0.37 -19.76 17.56
CA LEU A 289 1.40 -19.37 16.61
C LEU A 289 1.99 -20.64 15.96
N PRO A 290 2.13 -20.71 14.62
CA PRO A 290 2.71 -21.87 13.96
C PRO A 290 4.17 -22.10 14.35
N GLU A 291 4.54 -23.34 14.67
CA GLU A 291 5.94 -23.72 14.96
C GLU A 291 6.88 -23.38 13.78
N SER A 292 6.38 -23.47 12.54
CA SER A 292 7.12 -23.14 11.33
C SER A 292 7.67 -21.71 11.29
N MET A 293 7.17 -20.79 12.13
CA MET A 293 7.73 -19.44 12.25
C MET A 293 9.19 -19.44 12.74
N GLU A 294 9.68 -20.54 13.33
CA GLU A 294 11.11 -20.71 13.65
C GLU A 294 12.02 -20.62 12.42
N GLU A 295 11.49 -20.85 11.21
CA GLU A 295 12.25 -20.80 9.96
C GLU A 295 12.41 -19.36 9.42
N MET A 296 11.74 -18.37 10.00
CA MET A 296 11.75 -16.97 9.55
C MET A 296 13.02 -16.25 10.02
N LYS A 297 14.19 -16.74 9.65
CA LYS A 297 15.50 -16.32 10.19
C LYS A 297 15.86 -14.84 9.97
N SER A 298 15.17 -14.14 9.05
CA SER A 298 15.36 -12.71 8.83
C SER A 298 14.47 -11.80 9.70
N LEU A 299 13.51 -12.38 10.43
CA LEU A 299 12.49 -11.63 11.15
C LEU A 299 13.13 -10.77 12.24
N GLU A 300 12.87 -9.47 12.20
CA GLU A 300 13.37 -8.51 13.16
C GLU A 300 12.27 -7.99 14.09
N GLN A 301 11.06 -7.88 13.56
CA GLN A 301 9.91 -7.31 14.24
C GLN A 301 8.69 -8.19 14.03
N LEU A 302 8.17 -8.72 15.13
CA LEU A 302 6.98 -9.54 15.17
C LEU A 302 5.96 -8.87 16.10
N ASP A 303 4.83 -8.45 15.55
CA ASP A 303 3.71 -7.95 16.34
C ASP A 303 2.43 -8.75 16.05
N VAL A 304 1.97 -9.46 17.07
CA VAL A 304 0.72 -10.24 17.06
C VAL A 304 -0.21 -9.81 18.18
N ALA A 305 0.03 -8.62 18.76
CA ALA A 305 -0.72 -8.13 19.91
C ALA A 305 -2.20 -7.89 19.57
N HIS A 306 -3.05 -7.84 20.60
CA HIS A 306 -4.49 -7.57 20.44
C HIS A 306 -5.16 -8.53 19.44
N ASN A 307 -5.06 -9.83 19.74
CA ASN A 307 -5.74 -10.90 19.04
C ASN A 307 -6.37 -11.87 20.05
N ASN A 308 -6.91 -12.98 19.57
CA ASN A 308 -7.46 -14.05 20.37
C ASN A 308 -6.60 -15.33 20.22
N LEU A 309 -5.28 -15.15 20.03
CA LEU A 309 -4.29 -16.23 19.92
C LEU A 309 -4.10 -16.92 21.27
N SER A 310 -3.76 -18.20 21.24
CA SER A 310 -3.71 -19.07 22.42
C SER A 310 -2.62 -20.13 22.32
N GLY A 311 -2.50 -20.99 23.32
CA GLY A 311 -1.44 -22.01 23.39
C GLY A 311 -0.13 -21.46 23.95
N GLU A 312 0.95 -22.20 23.76
CA GLU A 312 2.29 -21.80 24.19
C GLU A 312 3.02 -21.07 23.05
N ILE A 313 3.89 -20.12 23.41
CA ILE A 313 4.80 -19.49 22.45
C ILE A 313 5.85 -20.52 21.99
N PRO A 314 5.98 -20.83 20.68
CA PRO A 314 7.03 -21.73 20.21
C PRO A 314 8.43 -21.21 20.52
N ALA A 315 9.28 -22.04 21.13
CA ALA A 315 10.64 -21.66 21.52
C ALA A 315 11.49 -21.18 20.34
N GLY A 316 11.34 -21.82 19.17
CA GLY A 316 12.07 -21.47 17.95
C GLY A 316 11.84 -20.04 17.46
N ILE A 317 10.68 -19.42 17.78
CA ILE A 317 10.44 -17.99 17.47
C ILE A 317 11.37 -17.11 18.32
N CYS A 318 11.51 -17.44 19.60
CA CYS A 318 12.36 -16.68 20.53
C CYS A 318 13.86 -16.91 20.31
N GLU A 319 14.23 -17.94 19.53
CA GLU A 319 15.61 -18.25 19.11
C GLU A 319 15.98 -17.62 17.76
N LEU A 320 15.06 -16.90 17.11
CA LEU A 320 15.32 -16.27 15.83
C LEU A 320 16.50 -15.29 15.92
N PRO A 321 17.52 -15.42 15.05
CA PRO A 321 18.82 -14.75 15.23
C PRO A 321 18.77 -13.24 15.04
N ARG A 322 17.72 -12.72 14.40
CA ARG A 322 17.56 -11.29 14.09
C ARG A 322 16.40 -10.62 14.86
N LEU A 323 15.66 -11.37 15.66
CA LEU A 323 14.45 -10.86 16.32
C LEU A 323 14.83 -9.82 17.39
N LYS A 324 14.42 -8.58 17.15
CA LYS A 324 14.71 -7.42 18.02
C LYS A 324 13.49 -7.01 18.84
N ASN A 325 12.29 -7.14 18.26
CA ASN A 325 11.04 -6.77 18.88
C ASN A 325 10.01 -7.88 18.71
N PHE A 326 9.44 -8.34 19.82
CA PHE A 326 8.36 -9.31 19.82
C PHE A 326 7.23 -8.86 20.76
N THR A 327 6.14 -8.38 20.19
CA THR A 327 4.94 -7.96 20.90
C THR A 327 3.87 -9.03 20.73
N PHE A 328 3.45 -9.68 21.81
CA PHE A 328 2.36 -10.67 21.81
C PHE A 328 1.36 -10.42 22.94
N SER A 329 1.37 -9.20 23.48
CA SER A 329 0.46 -8.73 24.52
C SER A 329 -1.01 -8.75 24.07
N TYR A 330 -1.95 -8.75 25.02
CA TYR A 330 -3.38 -8.76 24.75
C TYR A 330 -3.83 -9.96 23.90
N ASN A 331 -3.42 -11.17 24.30
CA ASN A 331 -3.83 -12.46 23.74
C ASN A 331 -4.25 -13.42 24.87
N TYR A 332 -4.35 -14.72 24.62
CA TYR A 332 -4.67 -15.77 25.58
C TYR A 332 -3.57 -16.86 25.61
N PHE A 333 -2.31 -16.48 25.39
CA PHE A 333 -1.19 -17.42 25.53
C PHE A 333 -1.09 -17.93 26.96
N CYS A 334 -0.84 -19.23 27.13
CA CYS A 334 -0.76 -19.89 28.44
C CYS A 334 0.67 -20.19 28.90
N GLY A 335 1.66 -20.03 28.02
CA GLY A 335 3.06 -20.28 28.34
C GLY A 335 4.03 -19.52 27.44
N GLU A 336 5.14 -19.08 28.01
CA GLU A 336 6.29 -18.57 27.28
C GLU A 336 7.59 -19.32 27.68
N PRO A 337 8.44 -19.70 26.71
CA PRO A 337 9.76 -20.24 27.00
C PRO A 337 10.69 -19.21 27.65
N LYS A 338 11.56 -19.67 28.56
CA LYS A 338 12.55 -18.80 29.25
C LYS A 338 13.44 -18.02 28.28
N ILE A 339 13.77 -18.63 27.13
CA ILE A 339 14.63 -18.03 26.10
C ILE A 339 14.05 -16.73 25.53
N CYS A 340 12.72 -16.54 25.56
CA CYS A 340 12.07 -15.30 25.14
C CYS A 340 12.49 -14.07 25.98
N SER A 341 13.03 -14.28 27.20
CA SER A 341 13.57 -13.20 28.02
C SER A 341 14.85 -12.57 27.45
N ALA A 342 15.50 -13.22 26.48
CA ALA A 342 16.67 -12.67 25.78
C ALA A 342 16.30 -11.62 24.71
N ILE A 343 15.04 -11.52 24.31
CA ILE A 343 14.58 -10.58 23.27
C ILE A 343 14.64 -9.15 23.81
N ARG A 344 15.29 -8.25 23.07
CA ARG A 344 15.58 -6.87 23.52
C ARG A 344 14.32 -6.07 23.87
N ARG A 345 13.28 -6.17 23.04
CA ARG A 345 11.99 -5.53 23.26
C ARG A 345 10.92 -6.61 23.20
N ARG A 346 10.27 -6.84 24.33
CA ARG A 346 9.22 -7.85 24.48
C ARG A 346 8.06 -7.27 25.28
N ASP A 347 6.84 -7.48 24.81
CA ASP A 347 5.61 -7.16 25.54
C ASP A 347 4.69 -8.39 25.55
N ASP A 348 4.49 -8.94 26.75
CA ASP A 348 3.73 -10.16 27.05
C ASP A 348 2.51 -9.87 27.94
N ARG A 349 2.21 -8.60 28.20
CA ARG A 349 1.14 -8.18 29.12
C ARG A 349 -0.23 -8.63 28.63
N ARG A 350 -1.19 -8.78 29.55
CA ARG A 350 -2.56 -9.16 29.24
C ARG A 350 -2.66 -10.46 28.44
N ASN A 351 -1.90 -11.46 28.85
CA ASN A 351 -2.05 -12.85 28.45
C ASN A 351 -2.58 -13.71 29.61
N CYS A 352 -2.53 -15.03 29.47
CA CYS A 352 -2.94 -16.00 30.48
C CYS A 352 -1.75 -16.84 30.98
N ILE A 353 -0.58 -16.20 31.15
CA ILE A 353 0.67 -16.88 31.52
C ILE A 353 0.84 -16.84 33.05
N PRO A 354 0.64 -17.94 33.80
CA PRO A 354 0.45 -17.89 35.26
C PRO A 354 1.61 -17.28 36.07
N TRP A 355 2.84 -17.33 35.55
CA TRP A 355 4.06 -16.90 36.24
C TRP A 355 4.60 -15.54 35.78
N ARG A 356 3.86 -14.80 34.96
CA ARG A 356 4.29 -13.48 34.43
C ARG A 356 3.49 -12.35 35.09
N PRO A 357 4.04 -11.13 35.18
CA PRO A 357 3.31 -9.97 35.71
C PRO A 357 2.30 -9.43 34.69
N GLU A 358 1.38 -8.57 35.13
CA GLU A 358 0.46 -7.79 34.28
C GLU A 358 -0.43 -8.64 33.34
N GLN A 359 -0.79 -9.84 33.78
CA GLN A 359 -1.63 -10.79 33.03
C GLN A 359 -3.13 -10.45 33.15
N ARG A 360 -3.96 -11.13 32.35
CA ARG A 360 -5.42 -11.05 32.48
C ARG A 360 -5.87 -11.61 33.83
N PRO A 361 -7.02 -11.16 34.36
CA PRO A 361 -7.65 -11.79 35.52
C PRO A 361 -7.86 -13.29 35.29
N ALA A 362 -7.74 -14.08 36.35
CA ALA A 362 -7.88 -15.54 36.28
C ALA A 362 -9.24 -15.95 35.72
N GLU A 363 -10.31 -15.23 36.09
CA GLU A 363 -11.68 -15.50 35.64
C GLU A 363 -11.82 -15.34 34.11
N GLU A 364 -11.11 -14.38 33.52
CA GLU A 364 -11.11 -14.14 32.08
C GLU A 364 -10.39 -15.27 31.33
N CYS A 365 -9.26 -15.74 31.88
CA CYS A 365 -8.50 -16.86 31.33
C CYS A 365 -9.25 -18.19 31.45
N GLU A 366 -9.87 -18.47 32.60
CA GLU A 366 -10.71 -19.65 32.80
C GLU A 366 -11.91 -19.64 31.85
N ALA A 367 -12.60 -18.50 31.72
CA ALA A 367 -13.72 -18.35 30.80
C ALA A 367 -13.30 -18.59 29.33
N PHE A 368 -12.08 -18.21 28.94
CA PHE A 368 -11.53 -18.53 27.62
C PHE A 368 -11.28 -20.03 27.44
N LEU A 369 -10.68 -20.69 28.44
CA LEU A 369 -10.36 -22.13 28.38
C LEU A 369 -11.61 -23.03 28.34
N LEU A 370 -12.74 -22.56 28.88
CA LEU A 370 -14.03 -23.27 28.82
C LEU A 370 -14.69 -23.22 27.43
N ARG A 371 -14.20 -22.39 26.51
CA ARG A 371 -14.73 -22.34 25.14
C ARG A 371 -14.35 -23.62 24.38
N PRO A 372 -15.16 -24.08 23.41
CA PRO A 372 -14.78 -25.17 22.52
C PRO A 372 -13.44 -24.87 21.87
N LYS A 373 -12.51 -25.83 21.92
CA LYS A 373 -11.20 -25.68 21.29
C LYS A 373 -11.38 -25.45 19.79
N ILE A 374 -10.79 -24.37 19.29
CA ILE A 374 -10.79 -24.07 17.87
C ILE A 374 -9.75 -24.95 17.19
N SER A 375 -10.20 -25.85 16.33
CA SER A 375 -9.34 -26.56 15.38
C SER A 375 -9.07 -25.64 14.20
N CYS A 376 -7.80 -25.37 13.88
CA CYS A 376 -7.46 -24.52 12.74
C CYS A 376 -7.96 -25.09 11.41
N SER A 377 -8.16 -26.41 11.32
CA SER A 377 -8.77 -27.10 10.18
C SER A 377 -10.25 -26.78 9.98
N ASP A 378 -10.95 -26.34 11.03
CA ASP A 378 -12.40 -26.11 11.03
C ASP A 378 -12.76 -24.63 10.83
N THR A 379 -11.76 -23.75 10.69
CA THR A 379 -11.95 -22.29 10.61
C THR A 379 -12.56 -21.79 9.28
N GLY A 380 -12.92 -22.69 8.37
CA GLY A 380 -13.50 -22.35 7.06
C GLY A 380 -12.52 -21.69 6.08
N CYS A 381 -11.24 -21.62 6.45
CA CYS A 381 -10.18 -20.95 5.70
C CYS A 381 -9.18 -21.90 5.03
N SER A 382 -9.35 -23.21 5.20
CA SER A 382 -8.58 -24.23 4.51
C SER A 382 -9.05 -24.38 3.06
N GLY A 383 -8.58 -23.51 2.17
CA GLY A 383 -8.58 -23.79 0.75
C GLY A 383 -7.55 -24.88 0.48
N SER A 384 -7.98 -26.10 0.18
CA SER A 384 -7.10 -27.14 -0.34
C SER A 384 -6.37 -26.63 -1.59
N PRO A 385 -5.10 -27.01 -1.82
CA PRO A 385 -4.43 -26.69 -3.08
C PRO A 385 -5.27 -27.21 -4.26
N PRO A 386 -5.34 -26.49 -5.39
CA PRO A 386 -5.96 -27.04 -6.58
C PRO A 386 -5.29 -28.37 -6.94
N PRO A 387 -6.05 -29.41 -7.36
CA PRO A 387 -5.47 -30.68 -7.76
C PRO A 387 -4.47 -30.47 -8.91
N PRO A 388 -3.37 -31.25 -8.96
CA PRO A 388 -2.42 -31.15 -10.06
C PRO A 388 -3.13 -31.38 -11.40
N PRO A 389 -2.72 -30.68 -12.48
CA PRO A 389 -3.29 -30.90 -13.80
C PRO A 389 -3.16 -32.37 -14.22
N PRO A 390 -4.17 -32.95 -14.90
CA PRO A 390 -4.09 -34.33 -15.35
C PRO A 390 -2.88 -34.54 -16.26
N PRO A 391 -2.20 -35.70 -16.18
CA PRO A 391 -1.08 -35.99 -17.05
C PRO A 391 -1.52 -35.92 -18.52
N PRO A 392 -0.65 -35.43 -19.42
CA PRO A 392 -0.96 -35.38 -20.84
C PRO A 392 -1.30 -36.79 -21.36
N PRO A 393 -2.30 -36.92 -22.26
CA PRO A 393 -2.66 -38.21 -22.81
C PRO A 393 -1.43 -38.83 -23.52
N PRO A 394 -1.25 -40.16 -23.42
CA PRO A 394 -0.15 -40.83 -24.09
C PRO A 394 -0.19 -40.58 -25.61
N PRO A 395 0.97 -40.49 -26.29
CA PRO A 395 1.01 -40.29 -27.73
C PRO A 395 0.19 -41.35 -28.46
N ALA A 396 -0.62 -40.91 -29.43
CA ALA A 396 -1.37 -41.82 -30.28
C ALA A 396 -0.39 -42.75 -31.02
N VAL A 397 -0.46 -44.04 -30.72
CA VAL A 397 0.27 -45.08 -31.44
C VAL A 397 -0.37 -45.21 -32.81
N TYR A 398 0.23 -44.56 -33.81
CA TYR A 398 -0.07 -44.86 -35.21
C TYR A 398 0.54 -46.22 -35.54
N HIS A 399 -0.32 -47.24 -35.64
CA HIS A 399 0.05 -48.48 -36.33
C HIS A 399 0.24 -48.15 -37.81
N LYS A 400 1.44 -48.43 -38.30
CA LYS A 400 1.88 -48.21 -39.69
C LYS A 400 1.06 -49.00 -40.69
#